data_AF-A0A7J8BM79-F1
#
_entry.id   AF-A0A7J8BM79-F1
#
_cell.length_a   1.000
_cell.length_b   1.000
_cell.length_c   1.000
_cell.angle_alpha   90.00
_cell.angle_beta   90.00
_cell.angle_gamma   90.00
#
_symmetry.space_group_name_H-M   'P 1'
#
loop_
_entity.id
_entity.type
_entity.pdbx_description
1 polymer ?
#
loop_
_entity_poly.entity_id
_entity_poly.type
_entity_poly.pdbx_seq_one_letter_code
_entity_poly.pdbx_strand_id
1 'polypeptide(L)'
;MSVGFIGAGQLACALARGFTAAGVLSAHKIIASSPEMDLPTVSALRKMGVNLTRSNKETVRHSDVLFLAVKPHIIPFILDEVGADVQARHIVVSCAAGVTISSVEKKLMAFQPAPKAFMALDALADGGVKMGLPRRLAVRLGAQALLGAAKMLLDSEQHPGQLKDNVCSPGGATIHALHFLESGGFRSLLINAVEASCIRTRELQLMADQEKISPAALKKTLLDRVKLESPTVSTLTPCSPGKVLTRRPAPGSKKD
;
A
#
# COMPACT_ATOMS: atom_id res chain seq x y z
N MET A 1 -13.64 -11.26 3.81
CA MET A 1 -13.11 -9.93 4.10
C MET A 1 -12.95 -9.75 5.60
N SER A 2 -11.72 -9.91 6.05
CA SER A 2 -11.23 -9.53 7.38
C SER A 2 -10.30 -8.34 7.27
N VAL A 3 -10.25 -7.53 8.33
CA VAL A 3 -9.46 -6.31 8.39
C VAL A 3 -8.44 -6.41 9.51
N GLY A 4 -7.19 -6.11 9.17
CA GLY A 4 -6.05 -6.11 10.08
C GLY A 4 -5.56 -4.71 10.35
N PHE A 5 -5.25 -4.41 11.60
CA PHE A 5 -4.56 -3.19 11.99
C PHE A 5 -3.20 -3.54 12.56
N ILE A 6 -2.13 -3.10 11.89
CA ILE A 6 -0.82 -3.08 12.51
C ILE A 6 -0.70 -1.77 13.30
N GLY A 7 -0.77 -1.87 14.62
CA GLY A 7 -0.88 -0.76 15.56
C GLY A 7 -2.29 -0.62 16.13
N ALA A 8 -2.40 -0.58 17.47
CA ALA A 8 -3.68 -0.42 18.19
C ALA A 8 -3.85 0.98 18.81
N GLY A 9 -3.41 2.02 18.10
CA GLY A 9 -3.51 3.41 18.54
C GLY A 9 -4.92 4.01 18.42
N GLN A 10 -5.01 5.33 18.62
CA GLN A 10 -6.28 6.08 18.49
C GLN A 10 -6.90 5.94 17.09
N LEU A 11 -6.08 5.98 16.04
CA LEU A 11 -6.54 5.82 14.66
C LEU A 11 -7.19 4.44 14.42
N ALA A 12 -6.54 3.37 14.87
CA ALA A 12 -7.08 2.02 14.75
C ALA A 12 -8.39 1.86 15.53
N CYS A 13 -8.46 2.43 16.73
CA CYS A 13 -9.68 2.44 17.54
C CYS A 13 -10.82 3.21 16.85
N ALA A 14 -10.54 4.37 16.27
CA ALA A 14 -11.52 5.17 15.54
C ALA A 14 -12.06 4.44 14.30
N LEU A 15 -11.17 3.84 13.49
CA LEU A 15 -11.55 3.08 12.30
C LEU A 15 -12.34 1.82 12.66
N ALA A 16 -11.86 1.05 13.64
CA ALA A 16 -12.58 -0.13 14.12
C ALA A 16 -13.99 0.23 14.61
N ARG A 17 -14.13 1.31 15.40
CA ARG A 17 -15.43 1.81 15.86
C ARG A 17 -16.31 2.21 14.70
N GLY A 18 -15.78 2.98 13.75
CA GLY A 18 -16.50 3.40 12.55
C GLY A 18 -17.01 2.21 11.73
N PHE A 19 -16.17 1.21 11.48
CA PHE A 19 -16.55 0.01 10.72
C PHE A 19 -17.63 -0.81 11.42
N THR A 20 -17.52 -0.98 12.75
CA THR A 20 -18.53 -1.70 13.52
C THR A 20 -19.85 -0.93 13.64
N ALA A 21 -19.79 0.39 13.87
CA ALA A 21 -20.97 1.23 14.03
C ALA A 21 -21.74 1.41 12.71
N ALA A 22 -21.02 1.46 11.58
CA ALA A 22 -21.61 1.50 10.25
C ALA A 22 -22.17 0.14 9.79
N GLY A 23 -21.95 -0.94 10.56
CA GLY A 23 -22.40 -2.29 10.19
C GLY A 23 -21.66 -2.92 9.01
N VAL A 24 -20.57 -2.31 8.55
CA VAL A 24 -19.78 -2.78 7.39
C VAL A 24 -18.95 -4.01 7.75
N LEU A 25 -18.41 -4.05 8.97
CA LEU A 25 -17.61 -5.18 9.45
C LEU A 25 -17.95 -5.54 10.89
N SER A 26 -18.11 -6.83 11.14
CA SER A 26 -18.28 -7.35 12.50
C SER A 26 -16.97 -7.28 13.28
N ALA A 27 -17.03 -6.98 14.58
CA ALA A 27 -15.84 -6.81 15.41
C ALA A 27 -14.89 -8.03 15.41
N HIS A 28 -15.44 -9.25 15.39
CA HIS A 28 -14.66 -10.49 15.34
C HIS A 28 -13.88 -10.69 14.03
N LYS A 29 -14.22 -9.97 12.96
CA LYS A 29 -13.48 -9.98 11.68
C LYS A 29 -12.37 -8.93 11.65
N ILE A 30 -12.22 -8.16 12.71
CA ILE A 30 -11.15 -7.19 12.90
C ILE A 30 -10.09 -7.82 13.81
N ILE A 31 -8.84 -7.76 13.38
CA ILE A 31 -7.67 -8.12 14.20
C ILE A 31 -6.73 -6.92 14.30
N ALA A 32 -6.19 -6.65 15.49
CA ALA A 32 -5.22 -5.57 15.68
C ALA A 32 -4.00 -6.06 16.48
N SER A 33 -2.80 -5.68 16.04
CA SER A 33 -1.56 -5.92 16.77
C SER A 33 -1.08 -4.70 17.55
N SER A 34 -0.58 -4.95 18.76
CA SER A 34 0.12 -3.95 19.57
C SER A 34 1.22 -4.61 20.40
N PRO A 35 2.42 -4.02 20.49
CA PRO A 35 3.47 -4.53 21.37
C PRO A 35 3.09 -4.38 22.85
N GLU A 36 2.38 -3.30 23.19
CA GLU A 36 1.92 -3.01 24.56
C GLU A 36 0.41 -3.21 24.65
N MET A 37 -0.03 -4.11 25.55
CA MET A 37 -1.43 -4.51 25.67
C MET A 37 -2.21 -3.75 26.76
N ASP A 38 -1.52 -3.03 27.63
CA ASP A 38 -2.12 -2.34 28.77
C ASP A 38 -2.62 -0.94 28.43
N LEU A 39 -2.52 -0.55 27.15
CA LEU A 39 -2.99 0.73 26.65
C LEU A 39 -4.52 0.84 26.74
N PRO A 40 -5.07 2.04 27.05
CA PRO A 40 -6.51 2.25 27.15
C PRO A 40 -7.23 1.98 25.81
N THR A 41 -6.54 2.22 24.69
CA THR A 41 -7.07 1.91 23.35
C THR A 41 -7.24 0.41 23.10
N VAL A 42 -6.31 -0.41 23.61
CA VAL A 42 -6.37 -1.87 23.49
C VAL A 42 -7.52 -2.41 24.35
N SER A 43 -7.70 -1.90 25.56
CA SER A 43 -8.84 -2.23 26.41
C SER A 43 -10.17 -1.86 25.74
N ALA A 44 -10.23 -0.69 25.10
CA ALA A 44 -11.41 -0.27 24.34
C ALA A 44 -11.72 -1.20 23.15
N LEU A 45 -10.71 -1.57 22.37
CA LEU A 45 -10.85 -2.51 21.26
C LEU A 45 -11.30 -3.90 21.74
N ARG A 46 -10.77 -4.37 22.87
CA ARG A 46 -11.19 -5.64 23.48
C ARG A 46 -12.66 -5.63 23.87
N LYS A 47 -13.13 -4.56 24.51
CA LYS A 47 -14.54 -4.38 24.89
C LYS A 47 -15.48 -4.34 23.69
N MET A 48 -14.99 -3.89 22.53
CA MET A 48 -15.76 -3.91 21.29
C MET A 48 -15.83 -5.29 20.62
N GLY A 49 -15.04 -6.27 21.07
CA GLY A 49 -14.97 -7.61 20.48
C GLY A 49 -14.00 -7.73 19.31
N VAL A 50 -13.01 -6.84 19.21
CA VAL A 50 -11.92 -6.93 18.23
C VAL A 50 -10.88 -7.94 18.70
N ASN A 51 -10.38 -8.78 17.79
CA ASN A 51 -9.31 -9.72 18.10
C ASN A 51 -7.98 -8.98 18.28
N LEU A 52 -7.26 -9.29 19.34
CA LEU A 52 -6.01 -8.61 19.69
C LEU A 52 -4.87 -9.60 19.77
N THR A 53 -3.76 -9.26 19.13
CA THR A 53 -2.52 -10.06 19.17
C THR A 53 -1.32 -9.17 19.45
N ARG A 54 -0.20 -9.78 19.86
CA ARG A 54 1.11 -9.13 19.94
C ARG A 54 1.92 -9.28 18.65
N SER A 55 1.56 -10.24 17.79
CA SER A 55 2.32 -10.57 16.58
C SER A 55 1.78 -9.85 15.36
N ASN A 56 2.62 -9.06 14.69
CA ASN A 56 2.26 -8.42 13.43
C ASN A 56 2.02 -9.47 12.32
N LYS A 57 2.75 -10.59 12.34
CA LYS A 57 2.62 -11.67 11.36
C LYS A 57 1.26 -12.37 11.43
N GLU A 58 0.75 -12.58 12.63
CA GLU A 58 -0.58 -13.14 12.84
C GLU A 58 -1.67 -12.21 12.27
N THR A 59 -1.57 -10.91 12.53
CA THR A 59 -2.46 -9.90 11.93
C THR A 59 -2.46 -9.98 10.41
N VAL A 60 -1.29 -10.08 9.76
CA VAL A 60 -1.21 -10.20 8.30
C VAL A 60 -1.88 -11.48 7.80
N ARG A 61 -1.59 -12.63 8.42
CA ARG A 61 -2.15 -13.94 7.99
C ARG A 61 -3.67 -14.01 8.06
N HIS A 62 -4.28 -13.35 9.04
CA HIS A 62 -5.72 -13.37 9.27
C HIS A 62 -6.50 -12.25 8.57
N SER A 63 -5.83 -11.37 7.82
CA SER A 63 -6.45 -10.18 7.23
C SER A 63 -6.44 -10.22 5.71
N ASP A 64 -7.50 -9.71 5.08
CA ASP A 64 -7.52 -9.45 3.64
C ASP A 64 -7.08 -8.01 3.34
N VAL A 65 -7.48 -7.06 4.20
CA VAL A 65 -7.07 -5.64 4.12
C VAL A 65 -6.26 -5.29 5.37
N LEU A 66 -5.04 -4.77 5.17
CA LEU A 66 -4.08 -4.47 6.22
C LEU A 66 -3.85 -2.96 6.33
N PHE A 67 -4.29 -2.36 7.43
CA PHE A 67 -4.03 -0.97 7.76
C PHE A 67 -2.72 -0.83 8.55
N LEU A 68 -1.79 -0.03 8.04
CA LEU A 68 -0.58 0.36 8.76
C LEU A 68 -0.88 1.61 9.59
N ALA A 69 -1.26 1.40 10.85
CA ALA A 69 -1.68 2.43 11.80
C ALA A 69 -0.61 2.71 12.88
N VAL A 70 0.66 2.71 12.46
CA VAL A 70 1.81 3.06 13.32
C VAL A 70 2.43 4.39 12.93
N LYS A 71 3.36 4.87 13.75
CA LYS A 71 4.12 6.09 13.46
C LYS A 71 4.99 5.90 12.20
N PRO A 72 5.20 6.95 11.37
CA PRO A 72 5.93 6.85 10.09
C PRO A 72 7.31 6.19 10.18
N HIS A 73 8.10 6.49 11.22
CA HIS A 73 9.44 5.93 11.41
C HIS A 73 9.44 4.43 11.75
N ILE A 74 8.31 3.86 12.16
CA ILE A 74 8.17 2.44 12.50
C ILE A 74 7.84 1.61 11.26
N ILE A 75 7.23 2.21 10.24
CA ILE A 75 6.79 1.53 9.00
C ILE A 75 7.92 0.74 8.33
N PRO A 76 9.15 1.28 8.15
CA PRO A 76 10.21 0.52 7.51
C PRO A 76 10.54 -0.79 8.23
N PHE A 77 10.52 -0.79 9.57
CA PHE A 77 10.81 -1.99 10.38
C PHE A 77 9.71 -3.02 10.29
N ILE A 78 8.45 -2.57 10.27
CA ILE A 78 7.29 -3.47 10.13
C ILE A 78 7.29 -4.12 8.75
N LEU A 79 7.57 -3.34 7.69
CA LEU A 79 7.61 -3.88 6.33
C LEU A 79 8.73 -4.92 6.15
N ASP A 80 9.88 -4.76 6.83
CA ASP A 80 10.92 -5.79 6.84
C ASP A 80 10.50 -7.03 7.64
N GLU A 81 9.75 -6.84 8.72
CA GLU A 81 9.26 -7.93 9.58
C GLU A 81 8.18 -8.77 8.89
N VAL A 82 7.20 -8.12 8.26
CA VAL A 82 5.99 -8.78 7.73
C VAL A 82 6.01 -8.95 6.21
N GLY A 83 6.97 -8.34 5.50
CA GLY A 83 6.99 -8.31 4.04
C GLY A 83 6.92 -9.69 3.40
N ALA A 84 7.54 -10.70 3.99
CA ALA A 84 7.50 -12.09 3.53
C ALA A 84 6.14 -12.78 3.70
N ASP A 85 5.33 -12.36 4.68
CA ASP A 85 3.99 -12.89 4.92
C ASP A 85 2.92 -12.20 4.04
N VAL A 86 3.26 -11.04 3.44
CA VAL A 86 2.36 -10.28 2.55
C VAL A 86 2.28 -10.93 1.18
N GLN A 87 1.13 -11.52 0.89
CA GLN A 87 0.79 -12.09 -0.43
C GLN A 87 -0.03 -11.13 -1.29
N ALA A 88 -0.12 -11.40 -2.60
CA ALA A 88 -0.88 -10.60 -3.58
C ALA A 88 -2.39 -10.45 -3.27
N ARG A 89 -2.95 -11.30 -2.40
CA ARG A 89 -4.34 -11.18 -1.91
C ARG A 89 -4.55 -10.00 -0.94
N HIS A 90 -3.48 -9.54 -0.29
CA HIS A 90 -3.59 -8.53 0.77
C HIS A 90 -3.59 -7.14 0.16
N ILE A 91 -4.51 -6.29 0.62
CA ILE A 91 -4.50 -4.86 0.29
C ILE A 91 -3.84 -4.11 1.45
N VAL A 92 -2.68 -3.52 1.22
CA VAL A 92 -1.96 -2.74 2.24
C VAL A 92 -2.37 -1.27 2.14
N VAL A 93 -2.95 -0.74 3.22
CA VAL A 93 -3.38 0.65 3.34
C VAL A 93 -2.47 1.36 4.34
N SER A 94 -1.61 2.25 3.85
CA SER A 94 -0.77 3.07 4.72
C SER A 94 -1.53 4.29 5.23
N CYS A 95 -1.69 4.41 6.54
CA CYS A 95 -2.27 5.61 7.17
C CYS A 95 -1.20 6.54 7.77
N ALA A 96 0.08 6.17 7.65
CA ALA A 96 1.17 6.92 8.26
C ALA A 96 1.43 8.23 7.48
N ALA A 97 1.36 9.36 8.20
CA ALA A 97 1.59 10.68 7.62
C ALA A 97 3.01 10.80 7.03
N GLY A 98 3.11 11.24 5.78
CA GLY A 98 4.40 11.48 5.10
C GLY A 98 5.12 10.23 4.59
N VAL A 99 4.52 9.04 4.69
CA VAL A 99 5.06 7.82 4.08
C VAL A 99 4.56 7.70 2.66
N THR A 100 5.48 7.71 1.69
CA THR A 100 5.12 7.59 0.27
C THR A 100 4.78 6.15 -0.10
N ILE A 101 3.86 5.99 -1.06
CA ILE A 101 3.51 4.68 -1.61
C ILE A 101 4.77 3.98 -2.14
N SER A 102 5.63 4.69 -2.86
CA SER A 102 6.89 4.17 -3.41
C SER A 102 7.82 3.59 -2.33
N SER A 103 7.85 4.19 -1.12
CA SER A 103 8.67 3.68 -0.02
C SER A 103 8.15 2.33 0.49
N VAL A 104 6.83 2.17 0.55
CA VAL A 104 6.17 0.93 0.97
C VAL A 104 6.33 -0.15 -0.10
N GLU A 105 6.06 0.18 -1.37
CA GLU A 105 6.19 -0.73 -2.51
C GLU A 105 7.62 -1.24 -2.66
N LYS A 106 8.63 -0.37 -2.61
CA LYS A 106 10.04 -0.79 -2.75
C LYS A 106 10.43 -1.86 -1.73
N LYS A 107 9.93 -1.75 -0.49
CA LYS A 107 10.17 -2.76 0.55
C LYS A 107 9.35 -4.03 0.33
N LEU A 108 8.06 -3.92 0.01
CA LEU A 108 7.22 -5.10 -0.22
C LEU A 108 7.61 -5.88 -1.48
N MET A 109 8.04 -5.20 -2.54
CA MET A 109 8.51 -5.82 -3.79
C MET A 109 9.82 -6.60 -3.61
N ALA A 110 10.60 -6.32 -2.56
CA ALA A 110 11.77 -7.14 -2.22
C ALA A 110 11.38 -8.56 -1.78
N PHE A 111 10.16 -8.73 -1.27
CA PHE A 111 9.63 -10.01 -0.77
C PHE A 111 8.62 -10.66 -1.72
N GLN A 112 8.12 -9.93 -2.71
CA GLN A 112 7.28 -10.55 -3.72
C GLN A 112 8.15 -11.40 -4.66
N PRO A 113 7.75 -12.66 -4.90
CA PRO A 113 8.53 -13.53 -5.75
C PRO A 113 8.53 -12.97 -7.18
N ALA A 114 9.74 -12.81 -7.74
CA ALA A 114 9.94 -12.19 -9.04
C ALA A 114 9.16 -12.97 -10.12
N PRO A 115 8.13 -12.39 -10.76
CA PRO A 115 7.34 -13.09 -11.78
C PRO A 115 8.20 -13.59 -12.94
N LYS A 116 9.31 -12.89 -13.21
CA LYS A 116 10.36 -13.24 -14.18
C LYS A 116 11.03 -14.58 -13.85
N ALA A 117 11.27 -14.88 -12.57
CA ALA A 117 11.87 -16.14 -12.15
C ALA A 117 10.90 -17.32 -12.30
N PHE A 118 9.60 -17.11 -12.05
CA PHE A 118 8.59 -18.14 -12.32
C PHE A 118 8.43 -18.42 -13.81
N MET A 119 8.44 -17.38 -14.66
CA MET A 119 8.42 -17.56 -16.11
C MET A 119 9.63 -18.36 -16.60
N ALA A 120 10.83 -18.07 -16.07
CA ALA A 120 12.03 -18.85 -16.37
C ALA A 120 11.90 -20.31 -15.87
N LEU A 121 11.35 -20.53 -14.67
CA LEU A 121 11.13 -21.88 -14.13
C LEU A 121 10.13 -22.69 -14.95
N ASP A 122 9.06 -22.06 -15.40
CA ASP A 122 8.05 -22.71 -16.23
C ASP A 122 8.65 -23.10 -17.59
N ALA A 123 9.44 -22.21 -18.21
CA ALA A 123 10.18 -22.49 -19.43
C ALA A 123 11.24 -23.60 -19.26
N LEU A 124 11.98 -23.61 -18.14
CA LEU A 124 12.92 -24.69 -17.80
C LEU A 124 12.18 -26.02 -17.62
N ALA A 125 11.00 -26.01 -16.99
CA ALA A 125 10.19 -27.20 -16.83
C ALA A 125 9.63 -27.70 -18.17
N ASP A 126 9.21 -26.80 -19.07
CA ASP A 126 8.78 -27.15 -20.43
C ASP A 126 9.93 -27.77 -21.23
N GLY A 127 11.13 -27.19 -21.14
CA GLY A 127 12.35 -27.75 -21.74
C GLY A 127 12.68 -29.14 -21.20
N GLY A 128 12.59 -29.34 -19.88
CA GLY A 128 12.79 -30.64 -19.25
C GLY A 128 11.77 -31.68 -19.71
N VAL A 129 10.49 -31.31 -19.80
CA VAL A 129 9.42 -32.18 -20.33
C VAL A 129 9.66 -32.52 -21.80
N LYS A 130 10.07 -31.54 -22.62
CA LYS A 130 10.44 -31.76 -24.02
C LYS A 130 11.57 -32.79 -24.18
N MET A 131 12.47 -32.86 -23.20
CA MET A 131 13.56 -33.84 -23.15
C MET A 131 13.19 -35.14 -22.42
N GLY A 132 11.92 -35.34 -22.05
CA GLY A 132 11.39 -36.59 -21.49
C GLY A 132 11.23 -36.64 -19.97
N LEU A 133 11.46 -35.53 -19.25
CA LEU A 133 11.28 -35.51 -17.79
C LEU A 133 9.80 -35.40 -17.40
N PRO A 134 9.35 -36.07 -16.32
CA PRO A 134 8.03 -35.82 -15.74
C PRO A 134 7.90 -34.36 -15.28
N ARG A 135 6.76 -33.71 -15.54
CA ARG A 135 6.52 -32.29 -15.21
C ARG A 135 6.87 -31.94 -13.76
N ARG A 136 6.40 -32.74 -12.81
CA ARG A 136 6.65 -32.53 -11.39
C ARG A 136 8.14 -32.58 -11.04
N LEU A 137 8.90 -33.44 -11.70
CA LEU A 137 10.34 -33.56 -11.50
C LEU A 137 11.06 -32.37 -12.15
N ALA A 138 10.70 -32.00 -13.38
CA ALA A 138 11.31 -30.90 -14.12
C ALA A 138 11.19 -29.56 -13.37
N VAL A 139 10.00 -29.24 -12.84
CA VAL A 139 9.78 -28.02 -12.02
C VAL A 139 10.67 -28.03 -10.78
N ARG A 140 10.74 -29.17 -10.06
CA ARG A 140 11.54 -29.28 -8.83
C ARG A 140 13.04 -29.14 -9.10
N LEU A 141 13.54 -29.76 -10.16
CA LEU A 141 14.94 -29.66 -10.56
C LEU A 141 15.29 -28.23 -10.98
N GLY A 142 14.44 -27.58 -11.78
CA GLY A 142 14.64 -26.17 -12.17
C GLY A 142 14.66 -25.23 -10.95
N ALA A 143 13.71 -25.40 -10.03
CA ALA A 143 13.64 -24.58 -8.81
C ALA A 143 14.88 -24.77 -7.92
N GLN A 144 15.32 -26.01 -7.73
CA GLN A 144 16.50 -26.31 -6.93
C GLN A 144 17.78 -25.79 -7.58
N ALA A 145 17.89 -25.85 -8.92
CA ALA A 145 19.03 -25.30 -9.65
C ALA A 145 19.13 -23.77 -9.49
N LEU A 146 18.02 -23.04 -9.62
CA LEU A 146 17.99 -21.60 -9.38
C LEU A 146 18.31 -21.23 -7.93
N LEU A 147 17.74 -21.97 -6.97
CA LEU A 147 18.02 -21.77 -5.55
C LEU A 147 19.51 -21.98 -5.24
N GLY A 148 20.10 -23.05 -5.77
CA GLY A 148 21.53 -23.35 -5.60
C GLY A 148 22.42 -22.27 -6.20
N ALA A 149 22.14 -21.83 -7.43
CA ALA A 149 22.89 -20.78 -8.10
C ALA A 149 22.81 -19.44 -7.35
N ALA A 150 21.61 -19.04 -6.90
CA ALA A 150 21.43 -17.83 -6.12
C ALA A 150 22.17 -17.90 -4.79
N LYS A 151 22.07 -19.03 -4.08
CA LYS A 151 22.77 -19.23 -2.81
C LYS A 151 24.29 -19.19 -2.97
N MET A 152 24.83 -19.86 -4.00
CA MET A 152 26.26 -19.81 -4.31
C MET A 152 26.77 -18.39 -4.56
N LEU A 153 25.97 -17.55 -5.22
CA LEU A 153 26.33 -16.15 -5.47
C LEU A 153 26.22 -15.30 -4.19
N LEU A 154 25.23 -15.55 -3.33
CA LEU A 154 25.06 -14.80 -2.08
C LEU A 154 26.13 -15.16 -1.02
N ASP A 155 26.55 -16.42 -1.00
CA ASP A 155 27.54 -16.94 -0.05
C ASP A 155 29.00 -16.71 -0.52
N SER A 156 29.21 -16.25 -1.76
CA SER A 156 30.52 -16.04 -2.38
C SER A 156 30.76 -14.58 -2.74
N GLU A 157 32.00 -14.11 -2.64
CA GLU A 157 32.40 -12.78 -3.16
C GLU A 157 32.83 -12.83 -4.65
N GLN A 158 32.71 -13.99 -5.30
CA GLN A 158 33.11 -14.15 -6.70
C GLN A 158 32.14 -13.45 -7.67
N HIS A 159 32.69 -12.93 -8.77
CA HIS A 159 31.89 -12.37 -9.86
C HIS A 159 30.99 -13.46 -10.50
N PRO A 160 29.73 -13.17 -10.87
CA PRO A 160 28.83 -14.15 -11.51
C PRO A 160 29.39 -14.81 -12.78
N GLY A 161 30.20 -14.06 -13.54
CA GLY A 161 30.90 -14.60 -14.71
C GLY A 161 31.89 -15.71 -14.36
N GLN A 162 32.58 -15.57 -13.23
CA GLN A 162 33.51 -16.57 -12.71
C GLN A 162 32.76 -17.82 -12.25
N LEU A 163 31.66 -17.65 -11.50
CA LEU A 163 30.82 -18.79 -11.08
C LEU A 163 30.26 -19.55 -12.30
N LYS A 164 29.88 -18.83 -13.36
CA LYS A 164 29.45 -19.42 -14.63
C LYS A 164 30.59 -20.22 -15.28
N ASP A 165 31.81 -19.68 -15.32
CA ASP A 165 32.97 -20.37 -15.89
C ASP A 165 33.39 -21.59 -15.05
N ASN A 166 33.28 -21.52 -13.73
CA ASN A 166 33.57 -22.63 -12.81
C ASN A 166 32.66 -23.87 -13.04
N VAL A 167 31.47 -23.68 -13.61
CA VAL A 167 30.52 -24.76 -13.95
C VAL A 167 30.72 -25.28 -15.38
N CYS A 168 31.37 -24.51 -16.25
CA CYS A 168 31.57 -24.86 -17.65
C CYS A 168 32.88 -25.63 -17.84
N SER A 169 32.81 -26.86 -18.34
CA SER A 169 33.98 -27.57 -18.84
C SER A 169 34.24 -27.23 -20.32
N PRO A 170 35.50 -27.21 -20.77
CA PRO A 170 35.83 -27.05 -22.19
C PRO A 170 35.11 -28.11 -23.05
N GLY A 171 34.34 -27.66 -24.05
CA GLY A 171 33.55 -28.53 -24.93
C GLY A 171 32.32 -29.20 -24.29
N GLY A 172 31.98 -28.87 -23.04
CA GLY A 172 30.88 -29.49 -22.31
C GLY A 172 29.47 -29.10 -22.77
N ALA A 173 28.44 -29.77 -22.25
CA ALA A 173 27.04 -29.47 -22.59
C ALA A 173 26.61 -28.05 -22.14
N THR A 174 27.11 -27.58 -21.00
CA THR A 174 26.75 -26.27 -20.43
C THR A 174 27.15 -25.12 -21.35
N ILE A 175 28.34 -25.17 -21.96
CA ILE A 175 28.81 -24.08 -22.83
C ILE A 175 28.01 -24.00 -24.13
N HIS A 176 27.54 -25.13 -24.65
CA HIS A 176 26.65 -25.17 -25.82
C HIS A 176 25.27 -24.57 -25.50
N ALA A 177 24.72 -24.87 -24.32
CA ALA A 177 23.47 -24.26 -23.86
C ALA A 177 23.62 -22.74 -23.69
N LEU A 178 24.73 -22.28 -23.10
CA LEU A 178 25.03 -20.85 -22.97
C LEU A 178 25.15 -20.17 -24.33
N HIS A 179 25.81 -20.79 -25.30
CA HIS A 179 25.93 -20.23 -26.65
C HIS A 179 24.55 -19.98 -27.29
N PHE A 180 23.59 -20.90 -27.14
CA PHE A 180 22.23 -20.69 -27.64
C PHE A 180 21.51 -19.53 -26.91
N LEU A 181 21.65 -19.44 -25.59
CA LEU A 181 21.07 -18.34 -24.81
C LEU A 181 21.64 -16.97 -25.21
N GLU A 182 22.95 -16.88 -25.41
CA GLU A 182 23.61 -15.65 -25.87
C GLU A 182 23.18 -15.30 -27.30
N SER A 183 23.05 -16.29 -28.20
CA SER A 183 22.57 -16.09 -29.57
C SER A 183 21.15 -15.50 -29.61
N GLY A 184 20.32 -15.84 -28.62
CA GLY A 184 18.95 -15.30 -28.47
C GLY A 184 18.87 -13.97 -27.72
N GLY A 185 20.00 -13.37 -27.32
CA GLY A 185 20.01 -12.13 -26.56
C GLY A 185 19.44 -12.27 -25.14
N PHE A 186 19.66 -13.41 -24.48
CA PHE A 186 19.11 -13.66 -23.14
C PHE A 186 19.40 -12.53 -22.13
N ARG A 187 20.63 -11.99 -22.16
CA ARG A 187 21.03 -10.88 -21.28
C ARG A 187 20.26 -9.60 -21.57
N SER A 188 20.11 -9.24 -22.84
CA SER A 188 19.43 -8.00 -23.22
C SER A 188 17.95 -8.05 -22.87
N LEU A 189 17.29 -9.21 -22.99
CA LEU A 189 15.91 -9.39 -22.55
C LEU A 189 15.72 -9.11 -21.06
N LEU A 190 16.64 -9.59 -20.21
CA LEU A 190 16.58 -9.33 -18.77
C LEU A 190 16.81 -7.85 -18.42
N ILE A 191 17.77 -7.20 -19.10
CA ILE A 191 18.05 -5.77 -18.94
C ILE A 191 16.81 -4.95 -19.33
N ASN A 192 16.28 -5.18 -20.53
CA ASN A 192 15.09 -4.49 -21.04
C ASN A 192 13.88 -4.71 -20.12
N ALA A 193 13.72 -5.90 -19.55
CA ALA A 193 12.63 -6.18 -18.61
C ALA A 193 12.79 -5.42 -17.28
N VAL A 194 14.01 -5.18 -16.79
CA VAL A 194 14.24 -4.35 -15.59
C VAL A 194 14.03 -2.89 -15.91
N GLU A 195 14.54 -2.43 -17.05
CA GLU A 195 14.36 -1.07 -17.55
C GLU A 195 12.88 -0.72 -17.72
N ALA A 196 12.12 -1.54 -18.47
CA ALA A 196 10.69 -1.33 -18.70
C ALA A 196 9.89 -1.29 -17.39
N SER A 197 10.24 -2.17 -16.43
CA SER A 197 9.63 -2.16 -15.10
C SER A 197 9.90 -0.84 -14.37
N CYS A 198 11.15 -0.35 -14.38
CA CYS A 198 11.54 0.88 -13.71
C CYS A 198 10.88 2.12 -14.36
N ILE A 199 10.88 2.19 -15.69
CA ILE A 199 10.21 3.24 -16.46
C ILE A 199 8.73 3.26 -16.09
N ARG A 200 8.06 2.11 -16.12
CA ARG A 200 6.63 2.03 -15.80
C ARG A 200 6.32 2.46 -14.37
N THR A 201 7.14 2.06 -13.39
CA THR A 201 6.97 2.52 -11.99
C THR A 201 7.10 4.04 -11.89
N ARG A 202 8.05 4.65 -12.61
CA ARG A 202 8.19 6.13 -12.64
C ARG A 202 6.99 6.81 -13.30
N GLU A 203 6.50 6.28 -14.42
CA GLU A 203 5.29 6.81 -15.09
C GLU A 203 4.08 6.77 -14.17
N LEU A 204 3.83 5.62 -13.52
CA LEU A 204 2.74 5.46 -12.57
C LEU A 204 2.85 6.44 -11.40
N GLN A 205 4.07 6.66 -10.91
CA GLN A 205 4.32 7.64 -9.85
C GLN A 205 4.05 9.08 -10.32
N LEU A 206 4.48 9.45 -11.53
CA LEU A 206 4.20 10.76 -12.11
C LEU A 206 2.70 10.98 -12.35
N MET A 207 1.98 9.95 -12.84
CA MET A 207 0.52 9.97 -12.98
C MET A 207 -0.17 10.19 -11.64
N ALA A 208 0.26 9.47 -10.59
CA ALA A 208 -0.30 9.62 -9.24
C ALA A 208 0.00 11.00 -8.61
N ASP A 209 1.16 11.60 -8.92
CA ASP A 209 1.51 12.94 -8.47
C ASP A 209 0.76 14.04 -9.25
N GLN A 210 0.36 13.79 -10.51
CA GLN A 210 -0.51 14.67 -11.29
C GLN A 210 -1.99 14.58 -10.86
N GLU A 211 -2.44 13.41 -10.40
CA GLU A 211 -3.79 13.21 -9.83
C GLU A 211 -3.97 13.82 -8.44
N LYS A 212 -2.88 14.24 -7.76
CA LYS A 212 -2.99 15.14 -6.59
C LYS A 212 -3.51 16.50 -7.06
N ILE A 213 -4.84 16.61 -7.03
CA ILE A 213 -5.64 17.81 -7.20
C ILE A 213 -4.86 19.04 -6.72
N SER A 214 -4.58 19.95 -7.64
CA SER A 214 -3.88 21.19 -7.30
C SER A 214 -4.59 21.89 -6.13
N PRO A 215 -3.86 22.50 -5.19
CA PRO A 215 -4.47 23.27 -4.10
C PRO A 215 -5.38 24.39 -4.61
N ALA A 216 -5.20 24.80 -5.88
CA ALA A 216 -6.09 25.72 -6.59
C ALA A 216 -7.44 25.09 -6.96
N ALA A 217 -7.48 23.83 -7.39
CA ALA A 217 -8.72 23.10 -7.63
C ALA A 217 -9.47 22.81 -6.31
N LEU A 218 -8.77 22.49 -5.22
CA LEU A 218 -9.37 22.39 -3.88
C LEU A 218 -9.94 23.74 -3.40
N LYS A 219 -9.21 24.85 -3.58
CA LYS A 219 -9.72 26.21 -3.27
C LYS A 219 -10.93 26.57 -4.10
N LYS A 220 -10.95 26.27 -5.40
CA LYS A 220 -12.09 26.55 -6.29
C LYS A 220 -13.31 25.73 -5.90
N THR A 221 -13.14 24.45 -5.60
CA THR A 221 -14.24 23.56 -5.17
C THR A 221 -14.76 23.93 -3.77
N LEU A 222 -13.88 24.35 -2.85
CA LEU A 222 -14.28 24.87 -1.53
C LEU A 222 -14.96 26.24 -1.63
N LEU A 223 -14.47 27.15 -2.48
CA LEU A 223 -15.09 28.46 -2.72
C LEU A 223 -16.47 28.33 -3.38
N ASP A 224 -16.62 27.42 -4.34
CA ASP A 224 -17.92 27.17 -4.98
C ASP A 224 -18.90 26.47 -4.03
N ARG A 225 -18.44 25.58 -3.14
CA ARG A 225 -19.29 25.03 -2.08
C ARG A 225 -19.65 26.04 -0.99
N VAL A 226 -18.74 26.92 -0.59
CA VAL A 226 -19.04 28.02 0.36
C VAL A 226 -20.00 29.05 -0.24
N LYS A 227 -19.96 29.29 -1.56
CA LYS A 227 -20.96 30.12 -2.26
C LYS A 227 -22.32 29.46 -2.41
N LEU A 228 -22.38 28.13 -2.46
CA LEU A 228 -23.63 27.36 -2.49
C LEU A 228 -24.23 27.15 -1.07
N GLU A 229 -23.40 27.16 -0.03
CA GLU A 229 -23.82 26.99 1.37
C GLU A 229 -23.95 28.30 2.16
N SER A 230 -23.67 29.47 1.59
CA SER A 230 -24.05 30.74 2.23
C SER A 230 -25.58 30.93 2.14
N PRO A 231 -26.34 30.82 3.25
CA PRO A 231 -27.73 31.21 3.25
C PRO A 231 -27.79 32.72 3.04
N THR A 232 -28.73 33.16 2.23
CA THR A 232 -29.25 34.52 2.25
C THR A 232 -29.54 34.92 3.69
N VAL A 233 -28.62 35.68 4.30
CA VAL A 233 -28.93 36.47 5.49
C VAL A 233 -29.94 37.50 5.02
N SER A 234 -31.21 37.21 5.29
CA SER A 234 -32.32 38.14 5.20
C SER A 234 -31.93 39.41 5.94
N THR A 235 -31.84 40.49 5.17
CA THR A 235 -31.68 41.87 5.57
C THR A 235 -32.76 42.22 6.60
N LEU A 236 -32.39 42.27 7.88
CA LEU A 236 -33.12 43.05 8.87
C LEU A 236 -32.88 44.53 8.52
N THR A 237 -33.97 45.19 8.16
CA THR A 237 -34.11 46.64 7.94
C THR A 237 -33.45 47.45 9.06
N PRO A 238 -32.65 48.48 8.75
CA PRO A 238 -32.31 49.51 9.72
C PRO A 238 -33.48 50.47 9.89
N CYS A 239 -34.03 50.53 11.10
CA CYS A 239 -34.96 51.58 11.53
C CYS A 239 -34.33 52.97 11.35
N SER A 240 -35.10 53.87 10.74
CA SER A 240 -34.80 55.29 10.58
C SER A 240 -34.66 56.05 11.91
N PRO A 241 -33.94 57.20 11.95
CA PRO A 241 -33.58 57.86 13.18
C PRO A 241 -34.73 58.73 13.73
N GLY A 242 -35.25 58.37 14.90
CA GLY A 242 -36.18 59.21 15.67
C GLY A 242 -35.44 59.95 16.79
N LYS A 243 -35.10 61.22 16.54
CA LYS A 243 -34.67 62.18 17.56
C LYS A 243 -35.71 62.27 18.68
N VAL A 244 -35.24 62.17 19.92
CA VAL A 244 -35.94 62.65 21.11
C VAL A 244 -36.02 64.18 21.02
N LEU A 245 -37.23 64.73 20.86
CA LEU A 245 -37.50 66.13 21.14
C LEU A 245 -38.75 66.26 22.01
N THR A 246 -38.58 67.04 23.07
CA THR A 246 -39.56 67.36 24.09
C THR A 246 -40.56 68.44 23.62
N ARG A 247 -41.74 68.42 24.27
CA ARG A 247 -42.79 69.46 24.45
C ARG A 247 -44.08 69.39 23.61
N ARG A 248 -45.18 69.26 24.36
CA ARG A 248 -46.64 69.49 24.13
C ARG A 248 -46.95 70.90 23.53
N PRO A 249 -48.18 71.23 23.04
CA PRO A 249 -49.50 70.62 23.33
C PRO A 249 -50.47 70.41 22.11
N ALA A 250 -51.61 69.75 22.37
CA ALA A 250 -52.85 69.77 21.54
C ALA A 250 -53.79 70.91 22.04
N PRO A 251 -55.02 71.19 21.51
CA PRO A 251 -55.81 70.53 20.45
C PRO A 251 -56.61 71.49 19.51
N GLY A 252 -57.49 70.92 18.66
CA GLY A 252 -58.68 71.59 18.09
C GLY A 252 -58.73 71.57 16.55
N SER A 253 -59.49 70.71 15.88
CA SER A 253 -60.97 70.65 15.74
C SER A 253 -61.38 71.08 14.32
N LYS A 254 -62.06 70.16 13.62
CA LYS A 254 -62.83 70.39 12.39
C LYS A 254 -63.82 71.55 12.55
N LYS A 255 -63.99 72.31 11.47
CA LYS A 255 -65.29 72.87 11.09
C LYS A 255 -65.83 72.06 9.92
N ASP A 256 -67.12 71.79 10.04
CA ASP A 256 -68.11 71.37 9.04
C ASP A 256 -68.06 69.92 8.52
#